data_AF-A0A6A3GB96-F1
#
_entry.id   AF-A0A6A3GB96-F1
#
_cell.length_a   1.000
_cell.length_b   1.000
_cell.length_c   1.000
_cell.angle_alpha   90.00
_cell.angle_beta   90.00
_cell.angle_gamma   90.00
#
_symmetry.space_group_name_H-M   'P 1'
#
loop_
_entity.id
_entity.type
_entity.pdbx_description
1 polymer ?
#
loop_
_entity_poly.entity_id
_entity_poly.type
_entity_poly.pdbx_seq_one_letter_code
_entity_poly.pdbx_strand_id
1 'polypeptide(L)'
;MRTRSGNSTQVNQEDSATEQTAAMAGITGGTTATTTSGTAIPVSSASIMPPYVTDVSHHALVKWKRERQEYEDAIEARCATTGEDKAKALRSVKNSFNRQLLKTLCKYEWGTTIEAVTEERIVSELNTIIGNVMNDAIVDIEAVFDAELKMDLRERDVKARVINYFMKCDEIILQHGLASTFSTSTGKKEKCRMLKKHLEPAALRDGVEAHHRIVDSSGKSDENALYLLVKEKALEQEKVFQLLAKR
;
A
#
# COMPACT_ATOMS: atom_id res chain seq x y z
N MET A 1 5.43 73.31 -19.14
CA MET A 1 4.92 72.81 -20.45
C MET A 1 3.66 71.98 -20.13
N ARG A 2 2.47 72.16 -20.72
CA ARG A 2 2.06 71.97 -22.15
C ARG A 2 2.47 70.58 -22.67
N THR A 3 1.61 69.70 -23.21
CA THR A 3 0.14 69.68 -23.45
C THR A 3 -0.29 68.20 -23.66
N ARG A 4 -1.42 67.71 -23.12
CA ARG A 4 -2.76 67.53 -23.76
C ARG A 4 -2.82 66.64 -25.04
N SER A 5 -3.88 65.80 -25.10
CA SER A 5 -4.37 64.91 -26.19
C SER A 5 -3.70 63.53 -26.29
N GLY A 6 -4.41 62.42 -26.56
CA GLY A 6 -5.86 62.15 -26.55
C GLY A 6 -6.63 62.27 -27.88
N ASN A 7 -7.13 61.13 -28.38
CA ASN A 7 -8.45 60.96 -29.03
C ASN A 7 -8.86 59.46 -29.04
N SER A 8 -10.14 59.19 -29.30
CA SER A 8 -10.78 57.86 -29.42
C SER A 8 -10.80 57.33 -30.87
N THR A 9 -11.50 56.19 -31.08
CA THR A 9 -12.30 55.76 -32.27
C THR A 9 -11.93 54.35 -32.79
N GLN A 10 -12.81 53.46 -33.26
CA GLN A 10 -14.24 53.11 -33.01
C GLN A 10 -14.59 51.89 -33.93
N VAL A 11 -15.61 51.06 -33.58
CA VAL A 11 -16.30 50.03 -34.42
C VAL A 11 -15.41 48.91 -35.05
N ASN A 12 -15.91 47.71 -35.43
CA ASN A 12 -17.18 47.37 -36.10
C ASN A 12 -17.85 46.05 -35.64
N GLN A 13 -19.04 45.76 -36.18
CA GLN A 13 -19.99 44.69 -35.82
C GLN A 13 -20.43 43.89 -37.08
N GLU A 14 -21.51 43.09 -36.99
CA GLU A 14 -22.26 42.31 -38.02
C GLU A 14 -21.79 40.82 -38.13
N ASP A 15 -22.61 39.77 -37.92
CA ASP A 15 -23.91 39.31 -38.51
C ASP A 15 -23.73 38.49 -39.81
N SER A 16 -24.58 37.56 -40.30
CA SER A 16 -25.73 36.73 -39.80
C SER A 16 -26.14 35.73 -40.93
N ALA A 17 -27.01 34.69 -40.84
CA ALA A 17 -27.42 33.72 -39.81
C ALA A 17 -28.30 32.59 -40.46
N THR A 18 -28.62 31.48 -39.75
CA THR A 18 -29.56 30.38 -40.17
C THR A 18 -29.16 29.55 -41.43
N GLU A 19 -29.74 28.40 -41.85
CA GLU A 19 -30.95 27.57 -41.57
C GLU A 19 -30.51 26.08 -41.28
N GLN A 20 -31.27 25.03 -40.86
CA GLN A 20 -32.64 24.49 -41.07
C GLN A 20 -32.92 23.97 -42.50
N THR A 21 -33.64 22.87 -42.82
CA THR A 21 -34.22 21.64 -42.18
C THR A 21 -34.71 20.68 -43.32
N ALA A 22 -35.03 19.37 -43.26
CA ALA A 22 -34.87 18.21 -42.34
C ALA A 22 -35.43 16.91 -43.06
N ALA A 23 -35.53 15.76 -42.35
CA ALA A 23 -36.31 14.53 -42.73
C ALA A 23 -35.81 13.65 -43.93
N MET A 24 -36.22 12.38 -44.19
CA MET A 24 -36.68 11.23 -43.35
C MET A 24 -36.87 9.91 -44.18
N ALA A 25 -36.51 8.74 -43.60
CA ALA A 25 -36.96 7.35 -43.89
C ALA A 25 -36.52 6.54 -45.16
N GLY A 26 -36.37 5.21 -44.96
CA GLY A 26 -36.43 4.12 -45.98
C GLY A 26 -35.08 3.51 -46.44
N ILE A 27 -34.93 2.21 -46.76
CA ILE A 27 -35.61 0.95 -46.37
C ILE A 27 -34.76 -0.27 -46.86
N THR A 28 -34.67 -1.35 -46.07
CA THR A 28 -34.16 -2.72 -46.40
C THR A 28 -32.84 -2.96 -47.18
N GLY A 29 -31.98 -3.84 -46.64
CA GLY A 29 -30.92 -4.54 -47.38
C GLY A 29 -30.07 -5.39 -46.42
N GLY A 30 -30.17 -6.73 -46.49
CA GLY A 30 -29.56 -7.62 -45.50
C GLY A 30 -28.45 -8.53 -46.06
N THR A 31 -27.44 -8.79 -45.24
CA THR A 31 -26.45 -9.87 -45.42
C THR A 31 -26.16 -10.52 -44.07
N THR A 32 -26.24 -11.85 -44.00
CA THR A 32 -25.86 -12.62 -42.82
C THR A 32 -24.33 -12.74 -42.72
N ALA A 33 -23.75 -12.25 -41.62
CA ALA A 33 -22.38 -12.54 -41.24
C ALA A 33 -22.39 -13.40 -39.95
N THR A 34 -21.88 -14.63 -40.04
CA THR A 34 -21.84 -15.57 -38.92
C THR A 34 -20.75 -15.16 -37.93
N THR A 35 -21.07 -14.25 -37.00
CA THR A 35 -20.20 -13.98 -35.85
C THR A 35 -20.23 -15.18 -34.92
N THR A 36 -19.16 -15.98 -34.95
CA THR A 36 -18.95 -17.10 -34.01
C THR A 36 -19.15 -16.61 -32.59
N SER A 37 -20.18 -17.13 -31.92
CA SER A 37 -20.46 -16.78 -30.53
C SER A 37 -19.38 -17.35 -29.62
N GLY A 38 -18.31 -16.58 -29.41
CA GLY A 38 -17.38 -16.80 -28.32
C GLY A 38 -18.18 -16.73 -27.03
N THR A 39 -18.40 -17.88 -26.39
CA THR A 39 -19.16 -17.97 -25.13
C THR A 39 -18.38 -17.22 -24.06
N ALA A 40 -18.71 -15.95 -23.88
CA ALA A 40 -18.33 -15.17 -22.71
C ALA A 40 -18.94 -15.90 -21.51
N ILE A 41 -18.12 -16.73 -20.85
CA ILE A 41 -18.50 -17.35 -19.58
C ILE A 41 -18.90 -16.19 -18.66
N PRO A 42 -20.15 -16.14 -18.17
CA PRO A 42 -20.54 -15.09 -17.26
C PRO A 42 -19.71 -15.26 -15.99
N VAL A 43 -18.69 -14.43 -15.83
CA VAL A 43 -17.91 -14.33 -14.60
C VAL A 43 -18.94 -14.04 -13.52
N SER A 44 -19.17 -15.02 -12.64
CA SER A 44 -20.18 -14.90 -11.61
C SER A 44 -19.87 -13.66 -10.78
N SER A 45 -20.75 -12.66 -10.83
CA SER A 45 -20.54 -11.33 -10.24
C SER A 45 -20.63 -11.39 -8.72
N ALA A 46 -19.72 -12.12 -8.09
CA ALA A 46 -19.48 -12.10 -6.67
C ALA A 46 -19.25 -10.64 -6.27
N SER A 47 -20.13 -10.13 -5.40
CA SER A 47 -20.06 -8.74 -4.97
C SER A 47 -18.79 -8.57 -4.13
N ILE A 48 -17.76 -7.96 -4.73
CA ILE A 48 -16.51 -7.65 -4.05
C ILE A 48 -16.85 -6.59 -2.98
N MET A 49 -16.90 -7.03 -1.72
CA MET A 49 -17.34 -6.20 -0.60
C MET A 49 -16.15 -5.46 0.05
N PRO A 50 -16.28 -4.16 0.34
CA PRO A 50 -15.26 -3.41 1.07
C PRO A 50 -15.23 -3.82 2.55
N PRO A 51 -14.04 -3.86 3.19
CA PRO A 51 -13.94 -4.02 4.63
C PRO A 51 -14.45 -2.76 5.34
N TYR A 52 -15.27 -2.96 6.36
CA TYR A 52 -15.91 -1.87 7.10
C TYR A 52 -15.09 -1.45 8.31
N VAL A 53 -14.86 -0.15 8.48
CA VAL A 53 -14.26 0.39 9.72
C VAL A 53 -15.33 0.41 10.81
N THR A 54 -15.30 -0.58 11.69
CA THR A 54 -16.24 -0.77 12.81
C THR A 54 -15.60 -0.53 14.18
N ASP A 55 -14.28 -0.49 14.23
CA ASP A 55 -13.43 -0.23 15.40
C ASP A 55 -12.23 0.64 14.93
N VAL A 56 -11.65 1.42 15.85
CA VAL A 56 -10.44 2.23 15.64
C VAL A 56 -9.27 1.78 16.51
N SER A 57 -9.37 0.66 17.22
CA SER A 57 -8.21 0.05 17.88
C SER A 57 -7.11 -0.23 16.85
N HIS A 58 -5.85 -0.05 17.27
CA HIS A 58 -4.69 -0.15 16.39
C HIS A 58 -4.65 -1.48 15.62
N HIS A 59 -4.88 -2.61 16.31
CA HIS A 59 -4.91 -3.94 15.69
C HIS A 59 -6.06 -4.09 14.67
N ALA A 60 -7.24 -3.53 14.94
CA ALA A 60 -8.36 -3.56 14.00
C ALA A 60 -8.05 -2.71 12.74
N LEU A 61 -7.37 -1.58 12.89
CA LEU A 61 -6.98 -0.73 11.76
C LEU A 61 -5.80 -1.29 10.95
N VAL A 62 -4.82 -1.93 11.60
CA VAL A 62 -3.75 -2.71 10.92
C VAL A 62 -4.35 -3.82 10.07
N LYS A 63 -5.32 -4.57 10.63
CA LYS A 63 -6.06 -5.60 9.89
C LYS A 63 -6.86 -4.98 8.73
N TRP A 64 -7.69 -3.98 9.02
CA TRP A 64 -8.54 -3.31 8.02
C TRP A 64 -7.73 -2.78 6.84
N LYS A 65 -6.55 -2.19 7.08
CA LYS A 65 -5.67 -1.66 6.03
C LYS A 65 -5.18 -2.76 5.07
N ARG A 66 -4.95 -3.98 5.56
CA ARG A 66 -4.60 -5.15 4.72
C ARG A 66 -5.79 -5.58 3.86
N GLU A 67 -6.95 -5.82 4.49
CA GLU A 67 -8.20 -6.18 3.80
C GLU A 67 -8.62 -5.09 2.78
N ARG A 68 -8.28 -3.82 3.04
CA ARG A 68 -8.62 -2.68 2.19
C ARG A 68 -7.77 -2.62 0.92
N GLN A 69 -6.49 -2.99 1.00
CA GLN A 69 -5.63 -3.15 -0.17
C GLN A 69 -6.12 -4.33 -1.02
N GLU A 70 -6.38 -5.49 -0.41
CA GLU A 70 -6.92 -6.68 -1.08
C GLU A 70 -8.25 -6.38 -1.80
N TYR A 71 -9.12 -5.56 -1.18
CA TYR A 71 -10.34 -5.05 -1.80
C TYR A 71 -10.06 -4.13 -3.01
N GLU A 72 -9.12 -3.18 -2.89
CA GLU A 72 -8.79 -2.24 -3.96
C GLU A 72 -8.15 -2.92 -5.17
N ASP A 73 -7.27 -3.91 -4.94
CA ASP A 73 -6.64 -4.72 -5.97
C ASP A 73 -7.68 -5.61 -6.70
N ALA A 74 -8.61 -6.21 -5.96
CA ALA A 74 -9.69 -7.03 -6.52
C ALA A 74 -10.70 -6.19 -7.34
N ILE A 75 -11.00 -4.96 -6.92
CA ILE A 75 -11.79 -4.00 -7.72
C ILE A 75 -11.04 -3.62 -9.00
N GLU A 76 -9.74 -3.34 -8.92
CA GLU A 76 -8.93 -3.00 -10.11
C GLU A 76 -8.89 -4.15 -11.13
N ALA A 77 -8.64 -5.38 -10.68
CA ALA A 77 -8.68 -6.56 -11.54
C ALA A 77 -10.04 -6.79 -12.20
N ARG A 78 -11.16 -6.52 -11.49
CA ARG A 78 -12.50 -6.56 -12.07
C ARG A 78 -12.67 -5.47 -13.14
N CYS A 79 -12.35 -4.22 -12.82
CA CYS A 79 -12.43 -3.09 -13.75
C CYS A 79 -11.63 -3.31 -15.03
N ALA A 80 -10.40 -3.84 -14.92
CA ALA A 80 -9.56 -4.20 -16.07
C ALA A 80 -10.18 -5.30 -16.95
N THR A 81 -11.02 -6.16 -16.38
CA THR A 81 -11.70 -7.26 -17.11
C THR A 81 -13.04 -6.82 -17.71
N THR A 82 -13.78 -5.92 -17.06
CA THR A 82 -15.14 -5.51 -17.44
C THR A 82 -15.23 -4.18 -18.19
N GLY A 83 -14.20 -3.34 -18.12
CA GLY A 83 -14.28 -1.94 -18.56
C GLY A 83 -15.06 -1.03 -17.60
N GLU A 84 -15.40 -1.50 -16.39
CA GLU A 84 -16.02 -0.64 -15.37
C GLU A 84 -15.07 0.48 -14.92
N ASP A 85 -15.61 1.68 -14.77
CA ASP A 85 -14.90 2.82 -14.18
C ASP A 85 -14.53 2.54 -12.71
N LYS A 86 -13.22 2.46 -12.40
CA LYS A 86 -12.69 2.21 -11.05
C LYS A 86 -13.24 3.22 -10.02
N ALA A 87 -13.45 4.49 -10.39
CA ALA A 87 -13.99 5.50 -9.48
C ALA A 87 -15.49 5.30 -9.15
N LYS A 88 -16.23 4.54 -9.97
CA LYS A 88 -17.62 4.13 -9.69
C LYS A 88 -17.70 2.75 -9.03
N ALA A 89 -16.77 1.85 -9.35
CA ALA A 89 -16.70 0.50 -8.79
C ALA A 89 -16.18 0.47 -7.35
N LEU A 90 -15.27 1.38 -6.99
CA LEU A 90 -14.66 1.46 -5.67
C LEU A 90 -15.55 2.19 -4.66
N ARG A 91 -15.87 1.54 -3.54
CA ARG A 91 -16.53 2.21 -2.41
C ARG A 91 -15.48 2.99 -1.60
N SER A 92 -15.71 4.28 -1.42
CA SER A 92 -14.91 5.11 -0.51
C SER A 92 -14.97 4.63 0.94
N VAL A 93 -13.89 4.83 1.68
CA VAL A 93 -13.75 4.56 3.11
C VAL A 93 -14.83 5.27 3.91
N LYS A 94 -15.17 6.53 3.57
CA LYS A 94 -16.31 7.26 4.15
C LYS A 94 -17.64 6.52 4.02
N ASN A 95 -17.83 5.75 2.95
CA ASN A 95 -19.03 4.95 2.69
C ASN A 95 -18.90 3.47 3.15
N SER A 96 -17.72 3.03 3.57
CA SER A 96 -17.48 1.78 4.31
C SER A 96 -17.06 2.02 5.77
N PHE A 97 -17.47 3.14 6.37
CA PHE A 97 -17.28 3.42 7.79
C PHE A 97 -18.58 3.15 8.57
N ASN A 98 -18.48 2.68 9.81
CA ASN A 98 -19.59 2.75 10.75
C ASN A 98 -20.00 4.23 10.95
N ARG A 99 -21.20 4.60 10.47
CA ARG A 99 -21.68 5.99 10.45
C ARG A 99 -21.72 6.66 11.83
N GLN A 100 -21.98 5.91 12.89
CA GLN A 100 -22.01 6.45 14.25
C GLN A 100 -20.60 6.62 14.83
N LEU A 101 -19.69 5.69 14.56
CA LEU A 101 -18.27 5.82 14.94
C LEU A 101 -17.63 7.01 14.22
N LEU A 102 -17.81 7.12 12.89
CA LEU A 102 -17.31 8.24 12.09
C LEU A 102 -17.85 9.59 12.61
N LYS A 103 -19.15 9.68 12.90
CA LYS A 103 -19.76 10.89 13.46
C LYS A 103 -19.17 11.27 14.83
N THR A 104 -18.82 10.29 15.66
CA THR A 104 -18.13 10.52 16.95
C THR A 104 -16.72 11.06 16.71
N LEU A 105 -15.91 10.41 15.88
CA LEU A 105 -14.53 10.84 15.55
C LEU A 105 -14.51 12.26 14.98
N CYS A 106 -15.38 12.54 14.00
CA CYS A 106 -15.53 13.88 13.42
C CYS A 106 -15.76 14.95 14.51
N LYS A 107 -16.64 14.68 15.47
CA LYS A 107 -17.03 15.63 16.52
C LYS A 107 -15.94 15.82 17.59
N TYR A 108 -15.35 14.74 18.07
CA TYR A 108 -14.52 14.75 19.29
C TYR A 108 -13.02 14.84 18.99
N GLU A 109 -12.52 14.11 18.01
CA GLU A 109 -11.09 14.10 17.66
C GLU A 109 -10.75 15.15 16.59
N TRP A 110 -11.62 15.29 15.59
CA TRP A 110 -11.26 15.96 14.33
C TRP A 110 -11.81 17.39 14.17
N GLY A 111 -12.67 17.85 15.07
CA GLY A 111 -13.25 19.20 15.04
C GLY A 111 -14.06 19.51 13.76
N THR A 112 -14.79 18.53 13.23
CA THR A 112 -15.49 18.62 11.94
C THR A 112 -16.83 17.87 11.97
N THR A 113 -17.53 17.77 10.82
CA THR A 113 -18.78 17.00 10.69
C THR A 113 -18.63 15.86 9.69
N ILE A 114 -19.54 14.88 9.76
CA ILE A 114 -19.55 13.74 8.82
C ILE A 114 -19.90 14.17 7.38
N GLU A 115 -20.54 15.32 7.20
CA GLU A 115 -20.75 15.97 5.92
C GLU A 115 -19.42 16.56 5.42
N ALA A 116 -18.78 17.40 6.24
CA ALA A 116 -17.60 18.21 5.85
C ALA A 116 -16.27 17.45 5.78
N VAL A 117 -16.11 16.33 6.48
CA VAL A 117 -14.87 15.53 6.46
C VAL A 117 -14.60 14.97 5.06
N THR A 118 -13.39 15.12 4.54
CA THR A 118 -13.01 14.57 3.22
C THR A 118 -12.54 13.11 3.33
N GLU A 119 -12.48 12.40 2.21
CA GLU A 119 -11.99 11.01 2.15
C GLU A 119 -10.50 10.94 2.53
N GLU A 120 -9.71 11.86 1.99
CA GLU A 120 -8.26 11.97 2.23
C GLU A 120 -7.98 12.25 3.70
N ARG A 121 -8.82 13.06 4.35
CA ARG A 121 -8.72 13.27 5.81
C ARG A 121 -9.00 11.98 6.57
N ILE A 122 -10.09 11.26 6.29
CA ILE A 122 -10.37 9.98 6.98
C ILE A 122 -9.20 9.01 6.82
N VAL A 123 -8.69 8.84 5.59
CA VAL A 123 -7.55 7.96 5.32
C VAL A 123 -6.28 8.42 6.03
N SER A 124 -6.02 9.73 6.10
CA SER A 124 -4.88 10.28 6.85
C SER A 124 -4.98 9.99 8.35
N GLU A 125 -6.12 10.32 8.97
CA GLU A 125 -6.34 10.14 10.42
C GLU A 125 -6.26 8.65 10.82
N LEU A 126 -6.79 7.73 10.02
CA LEU A 126 -6.61 6.28 10.23
C LEU A 126 -5.14 5.84 10.07
N ASN A 127 -4.41 6.40 9.11
CA ASN A 127 -2.99 6.09 8.94
C ASN A 127 -2.13 6.66 10.08
N THR A 128 -2.53 7.76 10.74
CA THR A 128 -1.88 8.25 11.96
C THR A 128 -1.98 7.22 13.10
N ILE A 129 -3.16 6.63 13.31
CA ILE A 129 -3.38 5.60 14.36
C ILE A 129 -2.60 4.30 14.07
N ILE A 130 -2.41 3.95 12.80
CA ILE A 130 -1.60 2.80 12.36
C ILE A 130 -0.08 3.13 12.40
N GLY A 131 0.29 4.38 12.15
CA GLY A 131 1.68 4.82 12.02
C GLY A 131 2.37 5.14 13.34
N ASN A 132 1.59 5.41 14.40
CA ASN A 132 2.08 5.87 15.70
C ASN A 132 1.92 4.81 16.80
N VAL A 133 2.76 4.92 17.83
CA VAL A 133 2.77 4.02 18.99
C VAL A 133 1.48 4.17 19.79
N MET A 134 0.94 3.04 20.24
CA MET A 134 -0.33 3.00 20.99
C MET A 134 -0.26 3.83 22.28
N ASN A 135 -1.21 4.75 22.47
CA ASN A 135 -1.37 5.59 23.66
C ASN A 135 -0.15 6.45 24.04
N ASP A 136 0.68 6.84 23.06
CA ASP A 136 1.98 7.52 23.27
C ASP A 136 2.92 6.77 24.25
N ALA A 137 2.76 5.43 24.35
CA ALA A 137 3.50 4.61 25.29
C ALA A 137 5.01 4.58 24.98
N ILE A 138 5.83 4.55 26.02
CA ILE A 138 7.26 4.28 25.89
C ILE A 138 7.44 2.78 25.66
N VAL A 139 7.49 2.37 24.39
CA VAL A 139 7.78 0.99 23.98
C VAL A 139 9.28 0.73 24.07
N ASP A 140 9.65 -0.31 24.82
CA ASP A 140 11.00 -0.88 24.77
C ASP A 140 11.14 -1.69 23.47
N ILE A 141 11.65 -1.01 22.44
CA ILE A 141 11.84 -1.58 21.10
C ILE A 141 12.80 -2.78 21.15
N GLU A 142 13.81 -2.77 22.02
CA GLU A 142 14.77 -3.87 22.10
C GLU A 142 14.13 -5.09 22.79
N ALA A 143 13.35 -4.90 23.85
CA ALA A 143 12.60 -6.00 24.48
C ALA A 143 11.52 -6.62 23.55
N VAL A 144 10.81 -5.80 22.76
CA VAL A 144 9.82 -6.30 21.78
C VAL A 144 10.50 -7.18 20.71
N PHE A 145 11.62 -6.72 20.15
CA PHE A 145 12.34 -7.48 19.14
C PHE A 145 13.02 -8.73 19.72
N ASP A 146 13.55 -8.69 20.94
CA ASP A 146 14.11 -9.86 21.64
C ASP A 146 13.05 -10.93 21.94
N ALA A 147 11.81 -10.50 22.22
CA ALA A 147 10.68 -11.40 22.39
C ALA A 147 10.20 -12.01 21.06
N GLU A 148 10.06 -11.20 20.00
CA GLU A 148 9.30 -11.58 18.80
C GLU A 148 10.14 -11.90 17.55
N LEU A 149 11.23 -11.18 17.27
CA LEU A 149 12.00 -11.36 16.04
C LEU A 149 12.90 -12.60 16.12
N LYS A 150 12.46 -13.69 15.49
CA LYS A 150 13.09 -15.02 15.52
C LYS A 150 12.94 -15.68 14.15
N MET A 151 14.02 -16.29 13.64
CA MET A 151 14.04 -16.96 12.34
C MET A 151 13.55 -18.40 12.49
N ASP A 152 12.57 -18.83 11.69
CA ASP A 152 12.05 -20.20 11.80
C ASP A 152 13.00 -21.23 11.21
N LEU A 153 13.86 -21.81 12.05
CA LEU A 153 14.79 -22.88 11.70
C LEU A 153 14.10 -24.21 11.27
N ARG A 154 12.78 -24.31 11.40
CA ARG A 154 12.00 -25.47 10.94
C ARG A 154 11.69 -25.40 9.45
N GLU A 155 11.73 -24.21 8.85
CA GLU A 155 11.64 -24.03 7.41
C GLU A 155 12.93 -24.53 6.73
N ARG A 156 12.75 -25.41 5.75
CA ARG A 156 13.78 -26.11 4.99
C ARG A 156 14.17 -25.37 3.71
N ASP A 157 13.27 -24.61 3.09
CA ASP A 157 13.68 -23.69 2.03
C ASP A 157 14.33 -22.46 2.66
N VAL A 158 15.65 -22.38 2.55
CA VAL A 158 16.49 -21.28 3.05
C VAL A 158 16.01 -19.91 2.56
N LYS A 159 15.48 -19.80 1.34
CA LYS A 159 14.96 -18.53 0.81
C LYS A 159 13.65 -18.16 1.49
N ALA A 160 12.74 -19.13 1.66
CA ALA A 160 11.49 -18.94 2.39
C ALA A 160 11.77 -18.54 3.84
N ARG A 161 12.71 -19.22 4.52
CA ARG A 161 13.15 -18.91 5.88
C ARG A 161 13.65 -17.47 6.02
N VAL A 162 14.47 -17.01 5.08
CA VAL A 162 15.02 -15.63 5.11
C VAL A 162 13.97 -14.58 4.76
N ILE A 163 13.12 -14.77 3.74
CA ILE A 163 12.09 -13.77 3.42
C ILE A 163 11.02 -13.66 4.53
N ASN A 164 10.59 -14.80 5.10
CA ASN A 164 9.63 -14.81 6.22
C ASN A 164 10.19 -14.09 7.46
N TYR A 165 11.49 -14.19 7.72
CA TYR A 165 12.15 -13.45 8.81
C TYR A 165 12.16 -11.93 8.59
N PHE A 166 12.40 -11.46 7.37
CA PHE A 166 12.29 -10.02 7.06
C PHE A 166 10.83 -9.53 7.11
N MET A 167 9.88 -10.30 6.56
CA MET A 167 8.45 -10.00 6.67
C MET A 167 7.98 -9.91 8.13
N LYS A 168 8.50 -10.78 9.02
CA LYS A 168 8.20 -10.73 10.45
C LYS A 168 8.71 -9.45 11.11
N CYS A 169 9.84 -8.91 10.67
CA CYS A 169 10.35 -7.63 11.14
C CYS A 169 9.39 -6.48 10.81
N ASP A 170 8.86 -6.43 9.58
CA ASP A 170 7.84 -5.43 9.22
C ASP A 170 6.50 -5.65 9.92
N GLU A 171 6.10 -6.90 10.18
CA GLU A 171 4.89 -7.19 10.95
C GLU A 171 5.00 -6.72 12.41
N ILE A 172 6.14 -6.94 13.08
CA ILE A 172 6.41 -6.41 14.43
C ILE A 172 6.36 -4.87 14.42
N ILE A 173 7.01 -4.23 13.44
CA ILE A 173 7.01 -2.76 13.28
C ILE A 173 5.58 -2.23 13.11
N LEU A 174 4.74 -2.93 12.36
CA LEU A 174 3.38 -2.52 12.07
C LEU A 174 2.42 -2.75 13.25
N GLN A 175 2.49 -3.89 13.95
CA GLN A 175 1.55 -4.24 15.05
C GLN A 175 1.78 -3.46 16.35
N HIS A 176 2.99 -2.91 16.53
CA HIS A 176 3.36 -2.07 17.69
C HIS A 176 3.32 -0.56 17.38
N GLY A 177 2.86 -0.15 16.19
CA GLY A 177 2.77 1.27 15.79
C GLY A 177 4.12 1.97 15.60
N LEU A 178 5.19 1.20 15.35
CA LEU A 178 6.56 1.71 15.21
C LEU A 178 6.89 2.16 13.78
N ALA A 179 5.94 2.11 12.85
CA ALA A 179 6.15 2.40 11.43
C ALA A 179 6.68 3.82 11.17
N SER A 180 6.17 4.83 11.90
CA SER A 180 6.72 6.20 11.87
C SER A 180 8.18 6.23 12.34
N THR A 181 8.48 5.61 13.49
CA THR A 181 9.83 5.50 14.06
C THR A 181 10.83 4.90 13.07
N PHE A 182 10.48 3.75 12.48
CA PHE A 182 11.35 3.01 11.55
C PHE A 182 11.44 3.63 10.15
N SER A 183 10.53 4.53 9.76
CA SER A 183 10.62 5.26 8.49
C SER A 183 11.83 6.21 8.40
N THR A 184 12.31 6.67 9.56
CA THR A 184 13.40 7.65 9.68
C THR A 184 14.77 7.08 9.28
N SER A 185 15.77 7.94 9.03
CA SER A 185 17.13 7.50 8.69
C SER A 185 17.85 6.80 9.86
N THR A 186 17.52 7.15 11.10
CA THR A 186 17.95 6.42 12.30
C THR A 186 17.18 5.11 12.46
N GLY A 187 15.86 5.14 12.24
CA GLY A 187 14.99 3.97 12.25
C GLY A 187 15.45 2.88 11.29
N LYS A 188 15.76 3.21 10.03
CA LYS A 188 16.27 2.24 9.04
C LYS A 188 17.60 1.60 9.45
N LYS A 189 18.49 2.36 10.09
CA LYS A 189 19.73 1.82 10.68
C LYS A 189 19.43 0.84 11.82
N GLU A 190 18.46 1.17 12.65
CA GLU A 190 18.04 0.34 13.79
C GLU A 190 17.30 -0.93 13.33
N LYS A 191 16.46 -0.85 12.29
CA LYS A 191 15.87 -2.04 11.63
C LYS A 191 16.98 -2.97 11.15
N CYS A 192 18.01 -2.42 10.50
CA CYS A 192 19.18 -3.19 10.11
C CYS A 192 19.96 -3.76 11.30
N ARG A 193 20.07 -3.04 12.44
CA ARG A 193 20.70 -3.56 13.68
C ARG A 193 19.92 -4.77 14.20
N MET A 194 18.60 -4.63 14.36
CA MET A 194 17.72 -5.71 14.81
C MET A 194 17.77 -6.92 13.88
N LEU A 195 17.59 -6.70 12.57
CA LEU A 195 17.66 -7.75 11.55
C LEU A 195 19.00 -8.51 11.56
N LYS A 196 20.11 -7.91 12.03
CA LYS A 196 21.39 -8.59 12.26
C LYS A 196 21.45 -9.30 13.62
N LYS A 197 21.06 -8.64 14.72
CA LYS A 197 21.08 -9.17 16.09
C LYS A 197 20.36 -10.53 16.18
N HIS A 198 19.21 -10.65 15.53
CA HIS A 198 18.31 -11.81 15.60
C HIS A 198 18.48 -12.87 14.50
N LEU A 199 19.60 -12.83 13.75
CA LEU A 199 19.92 -13.89 12.80
C LEU A 199 20.26 -15.20 13.52
N GLU A 200 19.57 -16.27 13.13
CA GLU A 200 19.84 -17.63 13.58
C GLU A 200 20.07 -18.56 12.37
N PRO A 201 20.91 -19.61 12.48
CA PRO A 201 21.78 -19.92 13.62
C PRO A 201 22.89 -18.87 13.81
N ALA A 202 23.56 -18.87 14.97
CA ALA A 202 24.62 -17.92 15.29
C ALA A 202 25.67 -17.73 14.16
N ALA A 203 26.09 -18.83 13.53
CA ALA A 203 27.03 -18.78 12.41
C ALA A 203 26.56 -17.91 11.23
N LEU A 204 25.24 -17.79 10.98
CA LEU A 204 24.69 -16.91 9.94
C LEU A 204 24.92 -15.43 10.30
N ARG A 205 24.59 -15.04 11.53
CA ARG A 205 24.88 -13.69 12.05
C ARG A 205 26.37 -13.39 11.94
N ASP A 206 27.20 -14.28 12.45
CA ASP A 206 28.63 -14.05 12.59
C ASP A 206 29.31 -13.92 11.20
N GLY A 207 28.84 -14.69 10.20
CA GLY A 207 29.26 -14.56 8.80
C GLY A 207 28.78 -13.27 8.11
N VAL A 208 27.56 -12.82 8.39
CA VAL A 208 27.02 -11.53 7.90
C VAL A 208 27.73 -10.34 8.55
N GLU A 209 28.11 -10.45 9.83
CA GLU A 209 28.95 -9.46 10.50
C GLU A 209 30.37 -9.42 9.94
N ALA A 210 31.01 -10.56 9.73
CA ALA A 210 32.35 -10.63 9.16
C ALA A 210 32.42 -9.94 7.78
N HIS A 211 31.42 -10.16 6.93
CA HIS A 211 31.33 -9.49 5.63
C HIS A 211 31.24 -7.95 5.77
N HIS A 212 30.38 -7.44 6.66
CA HIS A 212 30.27 -6.00 6.95
C HIS A 212 31.50 -5.39 7.67
N ARG A 213 32.38 -6.21 8.26
CA ARG A 213 33.66 -5.75 8.85
C ARG A 213 34.76 -5.62 7.79
N ILE A 214 34.69 -6.41 6.72
CA ILE A 214 35.77 -6.55 5.71
C ILE A 214 35.45 -5.84 4.39
N VAL A 215 34.22 -5.97 3.87
CA VAL A 215 33.89 -5.64 2.47
C VAL A 215 33.20 -4.28 2.34
N ASP A 216 32.16 -4.02 3.13
CA ASP A 216 31.37 -2.78 2.99
C ASP A 216 31.03 -2.13 4.34
N SER A 217 31.46 -0.88 4.49
CA SER A 217 31.15 0.00 5.62
C SER A 217 29.95 0.93 5.35
N SER A 218 29.53 1.07 4.10
CA SER A 218 28.53 2.03 3.61
C SER A 218 27.11 1.43 3.56
N GLY A 219 26.93 0.23 3.00
CA GLY A 219 25.65 -0.48 2.89
C GLY A 219 25.07 -0.98 4.21
N LYS A 220 25.71 -0.72 5.36
CA LYS A 220 25.29 -1.16 6.72
C LYS A 220 23.89 -0.70 7.16
N SER A 221 23.30 0.24 6.41
CA SER A 221 21.98 0.86 6.62
C SER A 221 20.97 0.54 5.52
N ASP A 222 21.36 -0.23 4.50
CA ASP A 222 20.50 -0.65 3.38
C ASP A 222 19.92 -2.03 3.68
N GLU A 223 18.60 -2.08 3.82
CA GLU A 223 17.86 -3.30 4.13
C GLU A 223 17.86 -4.31 2.97
N ASN A 224 17.83 -3.84 1.71
CA ASN A 224 17.86 -4.70 0.54
C ASN A 224 19.24 -5.34 0.38
N ALA A 225 20.31 -4.56 0.58
CA ALA A 225 21.68 -5.10 0.61
C ALA A 225 21.84 -6.14 1.73
N LEU A 226 21.31 -5.85 2.93
CA LEU A 226 21.30 -6.79 4.05
C LEU A 226 20.54 -8.08 3.72
N TYR A 227 19.34 -8.00 3.14
CA TYR A 227 18.56 -9.16 2.70
C TYR A 227 19.31 -10.03 1.67
N LEU A 228 19.93 -9.40 0.67
CA LEU A 228 20.71 -10.11 -0.34
C LEU A 228 21.89 -10.87 0.28
N LEU A 229 22.64 -10.22 1.19
CA LEU A 229 23.78 -10.82 1.90
C LEU A 229 23.35 -11.95 2.85
N VAL A 230 22.30 -11.75 3.65
CA VAL A 230 21.77 -12.80 4.56
C VAL A 230 21.34 -14.03 3.76
N LYS A 231 20.63 -13.83 2.65
CA LYS A 231 20.19 -14.91 1.74
C LYS A 231 21.36 -15.65 1.11
N GLU A 232 22.41 -14.95 0.67
CA GLU A 232 23.63 -15.57 0.14
C GLU A 232 24.32 -16.44 1.20
N LYS A 233 24.61 -15.85 2.37
CA LYS A 233 25.36 -16.50 3.46
C LYS A 233 24.60 -17.70 4.04
N ALA A 234 23.27 -17.62 4.12
CA ALA A 234 22.43 -18.75 4.52
C ALA A 234 22.47 -19.90 3.48
N LEU A 235 22.49 -19.58 2.18
CA LEU A 235 22.60 -20.58 1.11
C LEU A 235 24.01 -21.19 1.01
N GLU A 236 25.06 -20.48 1.40
CA GLU A 236 26.41 -21.04 1.57
C GLU A 236 26.46 -22.05 2.72
N GLN A 237 25.89 -21.69 3.87
CA GLN A 237 25.88 -22.56 5.06
C GLN A 237 25.08 -23.84 4.84
N GLU A 238 23.93 -23.75 4.17
CA GLU A 238 23.14 -24.93 3.79
C GLU A 238 23.93 -25.89 2.87
N LYS A 239 24.67 -25.36 1.87
CA LYS A 239 25.53 -26.18 1.01
C LYS A 239 26.62 -26.89 1.82
N VAL A 240 27.27 -26.18 2.75
CA VAL A 240 28.31 -26.76 3.61
C VAL A 240 27.72 -27.86 4.52
N PHE A 241 26.57 -27.60 5.14
CA PHE A 241 25.85 -28.59 5.96
C PHE A 241 25.50 -29.85 5.15
N GLN A 242 24.93 -29.69 3.95
CA GLN A 242 24.58 -30.82 3.06
C GLN A 242 25.79 -31.56 2.49
N LEU A 243 26.99 -30.97 2.46
CA LEU A 243 28.22 -31.66 2.09
C LEU A 243 28.81 -32.45 3.26
N LEU A 244 28.68 -31.95 4.48
CA LEU A 244 29.11 -32.64 5.70
C LEU A 244 28.18 -33.80 6.05
N ALA A 245 26.86 -33.64 5.89
CA ALA A 245 25.84 -34.67 6.14
C ALA A 245 25.78 -35.80 5.08
N LYS A 246 26.76 -35.85 4.17
CA LYS A 246 26.92 -36.91 3.14
C LYS A 246 28.23 -37.70 3.32
N ARG A 247 28.85 -37.60 4.50
CA ARG A 247 30.00 -38.40 4.94
C ARG A 247 29.61 -39.27 6.13
#